data_AF-A0AA41VQQ1-F1
#
_entry.id   AF-A0AA41VQQ1-F1
#
_cell.length_a   1.000
_cell.length_b   1.000
_cell.length_c   1.000
_cell.angle_alpha   90.00
_cell.angle_beta   90.00
_cell.angle_gamma   90.00
#
_symmetry.space_group_name_H-M   'P 1'
#
loop_
_entity.id
_entity.type
_entity.pdbx_description
1 polymer ?
#
loop_
_entity_poly.entity_id
_entity_poly.type
_entity_poly.pdbx_seq_one_letter_code
_entity_poly.pdbx_strand_id
1 'polypeptide(L)'
;MSDALERYQKLRLRESLSRVYDYPSVCNELSFILRGVYAKVPKNLQSIIFEDTLSAIRLLPQVHTCRGKLAANLLIQAAEAALPKQKRILAVGEFKHAIVEHNRRCKGQKNEK
;
A
#
# COMPACT_ATOMS: atom_id res chain seq x y z
N MET A 1 -9.77 -3.07 -23.44
CA MET A 1 -8.61 -3.64 -22.70
C MET A 1 -7.64 -2.55 -22.24
N SER A 2 -7.33 -1.52 -23.03
CA SER A 2 -6.41 -0.41 -22.68
C SER A 2 -7.00 0.60 -21.68
N ASP A 3 -8.31 0.80 -21.70
CA ASP A 3 -9.00 1.84 -20.92
C ASP A 3 -8.84 1.70 -19.39
N ALA A 4 -8.91 0.48 -18.83
CA ALA A 4 -8.73 0.29 -17.38
C ALA A 4 -7.29 0.56 -16.92
N LEU A 5 -6.30 0.19 -17.74
CA LEU A 5 -4.89 0.45 -17.46
C LEU A 5 -4.57 1.94 -17.55
N GLU A 6 -5.07 2.62 -18.60
CA GLU A 6 -4.91 4.06 -18.76
C GLU A 6 -5.58 4.84 -17.63
N ARG A 7 -6.79 4.44 -17.20
CA ARG A 7 -7.46 5.05 -16.05
C ARG A 7 -6.67 4.87 -14.76
N TYR A 8 -6.13 3.67 -14.52
CA TYR A 8 -5.29 3.42 -13.36
C TYR A 8 -4.01 4.29 -13.38
N GLN A 9 -3.33 4.36 -14.52
CA GLN A 9 -2.13 5.20 -14.68
C GLN A 9 -2.42 6.69 -14.49
N LYS A 10 -3.60 7.18 -14.89
CA LYS A 10 -4.03 8.56 -14.65
C LYS A 10 -4.16 8.92 -13.17
N LEU A 11 -4.38 7.94 -12.30
CA LEU A 11 -4.43 8.17 -10.85
C LEU A 11 -3.07 8.56 -10.26
N ARG A 12 -1.96 8.27 -10.96
CA ARG A 12 -0.58 8.60 -10.54
C ARG A 12 -0.29 8.26 -9.08
N LEU A 13 -0.75 7.08 -8.65
CA LEU A 13 -0.66 6.63 -7.26
C LEU A 13 0.79 6.47 -6.83
N ARG A 14 1.64 5.96 -7.73
CA ARG A 14 3.06 5.76 -7.47
C ARG A 14 3.82 7.06 -7.29
N GLU A 15 3.52 8.07 -8.09
CA GLU A 15 4.08 9.41 -7.94
C GLU A 15 3.57 10.07 -6.66
N SER A 16 2.29 9.89 -6.32
CA SER A 16 1.70 10.42 -5.10
C SER A 16 2.28 9.78 -3.83
N LEU A 17 2.67 8.49 -3.88
CA LEU A 17 3.35 7.80 -2.79
C LEU A 17 4.70 8.43 -2.41
N SER A 18 5.35 9.16 -3.33
CA SER A 18 6.59 9.89 -3.01
C SER A 18 6.37 11.05 -2.03
N ARG A 19 5.13 11.52 -1.88
CA ARG A 19 4.76 12.60 -0.97
C ARG A 19 4.19 12.01 0.31
N VAL A 20 4.92 12.17 1.42
CA VAL A 20 4.55 11.59 2.73
C VAL A 20 3.14 12.00 3.19
N TYR A 21 2.67 13.20 2.83
CA TYR A 21 1.33 13.69 3.17
C TYR A 21 0.21 12.99 2.39
N ASP A 22 0.50 12.53 1.17
CA ASP A 22 -0.49 11.86 0.30
C ASP A 22 -0.58 10.36 0.58
N TYR A 23 0.37 9.82 1.36
CA TYR A 23 0.46 8.40 1.69
C TYR A 23 -0.86 7.79 2.20
N PRO A 24 -1.57 8.36 3.20
CA PRO A 24 -2.80 7.76 3.70
C PRO A 24 -3.90 7.70 2.63
N SER A 25 -3.99 8.72 1.78
CA SER A 25 -4.96 8.80 0.69
C SER A 25 -4.67 7.72 -0.35
N VAL A 26 -3.41 7.53 -0.73
CA VAL A 26 -3.02 6.48 -1.69
C VAL A 26 -3.27 5.08 -1.13
N CYS A 27 -2.96 4.83 0.14
CA CYS A 27 -3.27 3.55 0.77
C CYS A 27 -4.77 3.24 0.77
N ASN A 28 -5.61 4.24 1.02
CA ASN A 28 -7.07 4.08 0.94
C ASN A 28 -7.52 3.77 -0.49
N GLU A 29 -7.03 4.52 -1.48
CA GLU A 29 -7.37 4.30 -2.89
C GLU A 29 -6.98 2.89 -3.35
N LEU A 30 -5.76 2.45 -3.03
CA LEU A 30 -5.32 1.07 -3.29
C LEU A 30 -6.19 0.04 -2.58
N SER A 31 -6.66 0.31 -1.36
CA SER A 31 -7.58 -0.56 -0.63
C SER A 31 -8.91 -0.72 -1.36
N PHE A 32 -9.47 0.38 -1.88
CA PHE A 32 -10.71 0.36 -2.66
C PHE A 32 -10.52 -0.41 -3.97
N ILE A 33 -9.42 -0.17 -4.68
CA ILE A 33 -9.09 -0.85 -5.94
C ILE A 33 -8.92 -2.36 -5.72
N LEU A 34 -8.23 -2.76 -4.65
CA LEU A 34 -8.05 -4.17 -4.30
C LEU A 34 -9.40 -4.87 -4.07
N ARG A 35 -10.27 -4.28 -3.24
CA ARG A 35 -11.57 -4.87 -2.92
C ARG A 35 -12.55 -4.89 -4.09
N GLY A 36 -12.58 -3.83 -4.90
CA GLY A 36 -13.62 -3.65 -5.92
C GLY A 36 -13.26 -4.20 -7.30
N VAL A 37 -11.97 -4.15 -7.67
CA VAL A 37 -11.57 -4.16 -9.08
C VAL A 37 -10.48 -5.20 -9.38
N TYR A 38 -9.64 -5.58 -8.40
CA TYR A 38 -8.50 -6.47 -8.62
C TYR A 38 -8.84 -7.80 -9.31
N ALA A 39 -9.89 -8.50 -8.86
CA ALA A 39 -10.28 -9.78 -9.46
C ALA A 39 -10.87 -9.65 -10.88
N LYS A 40 -11.31 -8.44 -11.27
CA LYS A 40 -12.02 -8.17 -12.53
C LYS A 40 -11.11 -7.61 -13.62
N VAL A 41 -9.88 -7.20 -13.28
CA VAL A 41 -8.93 -6.63 -14.23
C VAL A 41 -7.97 -7.68 -14.79
N PRO A 42 -7.36 -7.45 -15.97
CA PRO A 42 -6.45 -8.41 -16.57
C PRO A 42 -5.16 -8.55 -15.75
N LYS A 43 -4.44 -9.67 -15.93
CA LYS A 43 -3.28 -10.06 -15.12
C LYS A 43 -2.15 -9.01 -15.10
N ASN A 44 -1.96 -8.27 -16.19
CA ASN A 44 -0.98 -7.19 -16.26
C ASN A 44 -1.30 -6.07 -15.24
N LEU A 45 -2.55 -5.61 -15.20
CA LEU A 45 -2.99 -4.56 -14.28
C LEU A 45 -3.01 -5.08 -12.82
N GLN A 46 -3.40 -6.34 -12.61
CA GLN A 46 -3.24 -6.98 -11.29
C GLN A 46 -1.79 -6.99 -10.81
N SER A 47 -0.83 -7.16 -11.72
CA SER A 47 0.59 -7.11 -11.37
C SER A 47 1.00 -5.70 -10.93
N ILE A 48 0.58 -4.68 -11.66
CA ILE A 48 0.89 -3.28 -11.35
C ILE A 48 0.28 -2.87 -9.99
N ILE A 49 -1.01 -3.14 -9.79
CA ILE A 49 -1.70 -2.83 -8.51
C ILE A 49 -1.00 -3.53 -7.34
N PHE A 50 -0.55 -4.76 -7.54
CA PHE A 50 0.17 -5.50 -6.52
C PHE A 50 1.53 -4.88 -6.19
N GLU A 51 2.31 -4.50 -7.21
CA GLU A 51 3.60 -3.81 -7.01
C GLU A 51 3.43 -2.46 -6.30
N ASP A 52 2.39 -1.68 -6.66
CA ASP A 52 2.11 -0.41 -6.01
C ASP A 52 1.64 -0.62 -4.55
N THR A 53 0.92 -1.70 -4.27
CA THR A 53 0.57 -2.12 -2.90
C THR A 53 1.82 -2.45 -2.08
N LEU A 54 2.76 -3.23 -2.63
CA LEU A 54 4.02 -3.53 -1.94
C LEU A 54 4.85 -2.27 -1.72
N SER A 55 4.90 -1.38 -2.71
CA SER A 55 5.62 -0.11 -2.61
C SER A 55 5.04 0.76 -1.49
N ALA A 56 3.72 0.87 -1.39
CA ALA A 56 3.05 1.56 -0.29
C ALA A 56 3.38 0.92 1.08
N ILE A 57 3.40 -0.41 1.17
CA ILE A 57 3.77 -1.10 2.42
C ILE A 57 5.22 -0.78 2.82
N ARG A 58 6.16 -0.84 1.88
CA ARG A 58 7.59 -0.55 2.10
C ARG A 58 7.87 0.90 2.49
N LEU A 59 6.98 1.83 2.16
CA LEU A 59 7.09 3.24 2.53
C LEU A 59 6.60 3.54 3.96
N LEU A 60 5.82 2.66 4.59
CA LEU A 60 5.30 2.86 5.94
C LEU A 60 6.36 3.28 6.98
N PRO A 61 7.60 2.74 7.01
CA PRO A 61 8.62 3.18 7.97
C PRO A 61 9.02 4.64 7.85
N GLN A 62 8.80 5.25 6.68
CA GLN A 62 9.12 6.66 6.39
C GLN A 62 7.96 7.60 6.75
N VAL A 63 6.77 7.05 7.05
CA VAL A 63 5.57 7.81 7.36
C VAL A 63 5.39 7.86 8.87
N HIS A 64 5.58 9.02 9.48
CA HIS A 64 5.55 9.19 10.95
C HIS A 64 4.18 9.64 11.49
N THR A 65 3.11 9.45 10.71
CA THR A 65 1.76 9.90 11.11
C THR A 65 0.89 8.72 11.55
N CYS A 66 0.05 8.94 12.58
CA CYS A 66 -0.94 7.96 13.04
C CYS A 66 -1.90 7.57 11.90
N ARG A 67 -2.30 8.56 11.09
CA ARG A 67 -3.15 8.35 9.91
C ARG A 67 -2.50 7.43 8.87
N GLY A 68 -1.20 7.58 8.62
CA GLY A 68 -0.45 6.70 7.73
C GLY A 68 -0.44 5.25 8.21
N LYS A 69 -0.18 5.02 9.50
CA LYS A 69 -0.25 3.68 10.10
C LYS A 69 -1.64 3.07 9.97
N LEU A 70 -2.70 3.83 10.24
CA LEU A 70 -4.08 3.35 10.09
C LEU A 70 -4.37 2.95 8.63
N ALA A 71 -4.01 3.81 7.67
CA ALA A 71 -4.25 3.57 6.26
C ALA A 71 -3.47 2.34 5.74
N ALA A 72 -2.23 2.14 6.19
CA ALA A 72 -1.45 0.94 5.86
C ALA A 72 -2.09 -0.35 6.42
N ASN A 73 -2.69 -0.29 7.62
CA ASN A 73 -3.45 -1.42 8.18
C ASN A 73 -4.71 -1.74 7.34
N LEU A 74 -5.43 -0.72 6.88
CA LEU A 74 -6.58 -0.92 5.99
C LEU A 74 -6.16 -1.53 4.64
N LEU A 75 -5.01 -1.08 4.11
CA LEU A 75 -4.44 -1.62 2.88
C LEU A 75 -4.09 -3.09 3.00
N ILE A 76 -3.45 -3.53 4.09
CA ILE A 76 -3.13 -4.95 4.25
C ILE A 76 -4.40 -5.80 4.44
N GLN A 77 -5.41 -5.32 5.17
CA GLN A 77 -6.70 -6.03 5.28
C GLN A 77 -7.40 -6.17 3.91
N ALA A 78 -7.35 -5.12 3.08
CA ALA A 78 -7.87 -5.19 1.72
C ALA A 78 -7.08 -6.20 0.86
N ALA A 79 -5.75 -6.20 0.99
CA ALA A 79 -4.89 -7.16 0.32
C ALA A 79 -5.16 -8.61 0.76
N GLU A 80 -5.40 -8.85 2.04
CA GLU A 80 -5.72 -10.19 2.56
C GLU A 80 -7.04 -10.75 2.04
N ALA A 81 -8.03 -9.87 1.86
CA ALA A 81 -9.34 -10.22 1.34
C ALA A 81 -9.36 -10.43 -0.18
N ALA A 82 -8.57 -9.65 -0.93
CA ALA A 82 -8.64 -9.61 -2.39
C ALA A 82 -7.53 -10.40 -3.11
N LEU A 83 -6.36 -10.58 -2.50
CA LEU A 83 -5.21 -11.18 -3.18
C LEU A 83 -5.21 -12.71 -3.12
N PRO A 84 -4.73 -13.38 -4.19
CA PRO A 84 -4.50 -14.82 -4.16
C PRO A 84 -3.43 -15.20 -3.13
N LYS A 85 -3.49 -16.45 -2.65
CA LYS A 85 -2.68 -16.97 -1.52
C LYS A 85 -1.22 -16.54 -1.54
N GLN A 86 -0.53 -16.70 -2.68
CA GLN A 86 0.90 -16.37 -2.81
C GLN A 86 1.17 -14.88 -2.60
N LYS A 87 0.44 -14.02 -3.30
CA LYS A 87 0.59 -12.55 -3.22
C LYS A 87 0.21 -12.01 -1.84
N ARG A 88 -0.83 -12.58 -1.22
CA ARG A 88 -1.22 -12.26 0.15
C ARG A 88 -0.11 -12.55 1.14
N ILE A 89 0.50 -13.74 1.09
CA ILE A 89 1.59 -14.11 1.99
C ILE A 89 2.75 -13.13 1.86
N LEU A 90 3.13 -12.76 0.64
CA LEU A 90 4.17 -11.78 0.40
C LEU A 90 3.84 -10.41 1.02
N ALA A 91 2.64 -9.88 0.74
CA ALA A 91 2.20 -8.58 1.26
C ALA A 91 2.17 -8.55 2.81
N VAL A 92 1.70 -9.63 3.45
CA VAL A 92 1.68 -9.75 4.91
C VAL A 92 3.08 -9.83 5.50
N GLY A 93 3.99 -10.58 4.86
CA GLY A 93 5.39 -10.64 5.25
C GLY A 93 6.05 -9.26 5.22
N GLU A 94 5.95 -8.58 4.09
CA GLU A 94 6.45 -7.21 3.89
C GLU A 94 5.86 -6.23 4.91
N PHE A 95 4.55 -6.32 5.18
CA PHE A 95 3.89 -5.47 6.17
C PHE A 95 4.42 -5.67 7.59
N LYS A 96 4.67 -6.93 7.98
CA LYS A 96 5.27 -7.24 9.28
C LYS A 96 6.66 -6.63 9.43
N HIS A 97 7.49 -6.70 8.40
CA HIS A 97 8.80 -6.05 8.42
C HIS A 97 8.68 -4.52 8.51
N ALA A 98 7.81 -3.94 7.68
CA ALA A 98 7.61 -2.49 7.64
C ALA A 98 7.05 -1.93 8.97
N ILE A 99 6.10 -2.60 9.62
CA ILE A 99 5.54 -2.12 10.89
C ILE A 99 6.55 -2.20 12.03
N VAL A 100 7.40 -3.23 12.05
CA VAL A 100 8.49 -3.34 13.03
C VAL A 100 9.49 -2.19 12.85
N GLU A 101 9.89 -1.92 11.61
CA GLU A 101 10.81 -0.81 11.33
C GLU A 101 10.20 0.55 11.66
N HIS A 102 8.93 0.78 11.29
CA HIS A 102 8.17 1.98 11.66
C HIS A 102 8.17 2.18 13.18
N ASN A 103 7.81 1.14 13.95
CA ASN A 103 7.79 1.23 15.42
C ASN A 103 9.19 1.51 15.99
N ARG A 104 10.25 0.95 15.41
CA ARG A 104 11.64 1.20 15.82
C ARG A 104 12.03 2.67 15.62
N ARG A 105 11.71 3.24 14.45
CA ARG A 105 11.98 4.64 14.12
C ARG A 105 11.20 5.61 15.03
N CYS A 106 9.92 5.33 15.26
CA CYS A 106 9.09 6.14 16.17
C CYS A 106 9.58 6.11 17.64
N LYS A 107 10.20 5.00 18.08
CA LYS A 107 10.85 4.94 19.41
C LYS A 107 12.17 5.71 19.45
N GLY A 108 13.00 5.60 18.41
CA GLY A 108 14.24 6.37 18.30
C GLY A 108 14.02 7.88 18.39
N GLN A 109 13.03 8.40 17.66
CA GLN A 109 12.66 9.83 17.68
C GLN A 109 12.13 10.32 19.04
N LYS A 110 11.60 9.44 19.89
CA LYS A 110 11.13 9.81 21.23
C LYS A 110 12.27 9.96 22.25
N ASN A 111 13.45 9.37 21.96
CA ASN A 111 14.62 9.41 22.83
C ASN A 111 15.62 10.53 22.47
N GLU A 112 15.37 11.31 21.42
CA GLU A 112 16.15 12.50 21.03
C GLU A 112 15.60 13.81 21.64
N LYS A 113 14.86 13.74 22.76
CA LYS A 113 14.38 14.90 23.51
C LYS A 113 14.84 14.86 24.95
#